data_AF-A0A933RE59-F1
#
_entry.id   AF-A0A933RE59-F1
#
_cell.length_a   1.000
_cell.length_b   1.000
_cell.length_c   1.000
_cell.angle_alpha   90.00
_cell.angle_beta   90.00
_cell.angle_gamma   90.00
#
_symmetry.space_group_name_H-M   'P 1'
#
loop_
_entity.id
_entity.type
_entity.pdbx_description
1 polymer ?
#
loop_
_entity_poly.entity_id
_entity_poly.type
_entity_poly.pdbx_seq_one_letter_code
_entity_poly.pdbx_strand_id
1 'polypeptide(L)' 'HLGMSADDAYSLASVAIDLGITQVVDGTLGCHAAIDRSIFA' A
#
# COMPACT_ATOMS: atom_id res chain seq x y z
N HIS A 1 3.11 5.54 -14.04
CA HIS A 1 3.41 4.18 -13.55
C HIS A 1 4.90 4.14 -13.26
N LEU A 2 5.33 3.63 -12.10
CA LEU A 2 6.73 3.68 -11.62
C LEU A 2 7.67 2.72 -12.38
N GLY A 3 7.18 2.01 -13.41
CA GLY A 3 7.99 1.11 -14.24
C GLY A 3 8.38 -0.20 -13.56
N MET A 4 7.81 -0.50 -12.40
CA MET A 4 8.12 -1.71 -11.63
C MET A 4 7.40 -2.93 -12.20
N SER A 5 8.06 -4.09 -12.15
CA SER A 5 7.37 -5.36 -12.35
C SER A 5 6.38 -5.61 -11.21
N ALA A 6 5.41 -6.51 -11.43
CA ALA A 6 4.47 -6.88 -10.37
C ALA A 6 5.17 -7.50 -9.16
N ASP A 7 6.26 -8.25 -9.39
CA ASP A 7 7.02 -8.93 -8.35
C ASP A 7 7.82 -7.94 -7.49
N ASP A 8 8.44 -6.94 -8.14
CA ASP A 8 9.15 -5.85 -7.45
C ASP A 8 8.18 -4.98 -6.65
N ALA A 9 7.01 -4.68 -7.23
CA ALA A 9 6.00 -3.88 -6.55
C ALA A 9 5.42 -4.62 -5.33
N TYR A 10 5.22 -5.93 -5.44
CA TYR A 10 4.77 -6.77 -4.32
C TYR A 10 5.83 -6.84 -3.21
N SER A 11 7.08 -7.04 -3.60
CA SER A 11 8.21 -7.06 -2.66
C SER A 11 8.36 -5.72 -1.93
N LEU A 12 8.30 -4.60 -2.64
CA LEU A 12 8.34 -3.25 -2.03
C LEU A 12 7.16 -3.03 -1.09
N ALA A 13 5.95 -3.40 -1.51
CA ALA A 13 4.75 -3.27 -0.69
C ALA A 13 4.88 -4.00 0.65
N SER A 14 5.52 -5.17 0.67
CA SER A 14 5.65 -5.99 1.88
C SER A 14 6.48 -5.35 3.00
N VAL A 15 7.36 -4.41 2.67
CA VAL A 15 8.29 -3.79 3.61
C VAL A 15 8.08 -2.29 3.81
N ALA A 16 7.43 -1.62 2.86
CA ALA A 16 7.38 -0.16 2.80
C ALA A 16 5.97 0.43 2.74
N ILE A 17 4.93 -0.39 2.58
CA ILE A 17 3.55 0.10 2.65
C ILE A 17 2.99 -0.09 4.06
N ASP A 18 2.45 0.99 4.59
CA ASP A 18 1.64 0.97 5.81
C ASP A 18 0.17 0.71 5.43
N LEU A 19 -0.39 -0.36 6.00
CA LEU A 19 -1.80 -0.72 5.84
C LEU A 19 -2.59 -0.35 7.10
N GLY A 20 -3.59 0.53 6.95
CA GLY A 20 -4.46 0.96 8.02
C GLY A 20 -5.91 0.59 7.78
N ILE A 21 -6.60 0.06 8.80
CA ILE A 21 -8.05 -0.17 8.76
C ILE A 21 -8.75 1.17 8.80
N THR A 22 -9.66 1.42 7.84
CA THR A 22 -10.42 2.67 7.77
C THR A 22 -11.81 2.53 8.38
N GLN A 23 -12.45 1.38 8.20
CA GLN A 23 -13.77 1.14 8.76
C GLN A 23 -14.09 -0.35 8.90
N VAL A 24 -14.91 -0.67 9.90
CA VAL A 24 -15.37 -2.03 10.23
C VAL A 24 -16.86 -2.06 10.59
N VAL A 25 -17.60 -0.98 10.26
CA VAL A 25 -18.96 -0.76 10.79
C VAL A 25 -20.04 -0.65 9.71
N ASP A 26 -19.66 -0.51 8.43
CA ASP A 26 -20.61 -0.20 7.34
C ASP A 26 -20.94 -1.44 6.47
N GLY A 27 -20.77 -2.64 7.02
CA GLY A 27 -21.02 -3.93 6.35
C GLY A 27 -19.97 -4.34 5.30
N THR A 28 -19.28 -3.38 4.70
CA THR A 28 -18.01 -3.59 3.96
C THR A 28 -16.86 -3.38 4.93
N LEU A 29 -15.71 -4.04 4.78
CA LEU A 29 -14.49 -3.69 5.52
C LEU A 29 -13.60 -2.79 4.67
N GLY A 30 -13.03 -1.73 5.26
CA GLY A 30 -12.18 -0.78 4.56
C GLY A 30 -10.74 -0.81 5.06
N CYS A 31 -9.79 -0.68 4.15
CA CYS A 31 -8.40 -0.38 4.47
C CYS A 31 -7.83 0.66 3.49
N HIS A 32 -6.74 1.30 3.88
CA HIS A 32 -5.95 2.18 3.02
C HIS A 32 -4.48 1.75 3.06
N ALA A 33 -3.78 2.05 1.97
CA ALA A 33 -2.35 1.84 1.83
C ALA A 33 -1.66 3.20 1.70
N ALA A 34 -0.64 3.44 2.52
CA ALA A 34 0.21 4.62 2.44
C ALA A 34 1.66 4.21 2.19
N ILE A 35 2.41 5.07 1.49
CA ILE A 35 3.84 4.91 1.22
C ILE A 35 4.50 6.28 1.21
N ASP A 36 5.69 6.40 1.81
CA ASP A 36 6.44 7.65 1.79
C ASP A 36 6.91 7.98 0.37
N ARG A 37 6.71 9.23 -0.06
CA ARG A 37 7.12 9.69 -1.39
C ARG A 37 8.64 9.71 -1.56
N SER A 38 9.41 9.81 -0.47
CA SER A 38 10.88 9.80 -0.51
C SER A 38 11.46 8.48 -1.02
N ILE A 39 10.68 7.40 -0.98
CA ILE A 39 11.08 6.08 -1.49
C ILE A 39 11.23 6.09 -3.02
N PHE A 40 10.60 7.05 -3.70
CA PHE A 40 10.61 7.21 -5.15
C PHE A 40 11.34 8.47 -5.64
N ALA A 41 12.06 9.15 -4.74
CA ALA A 41 12.81 10.37 -5.05
C ALA A 41 14.05 10.10 -5.92
#